data_AF-A0A7C6K3R7-F1
#
_entry.id   AF-A0A7C6K3R7-F1
#
_cell.length_a   1.000
_cell.length_b   1.000
_cell.length_c   1.000
_cell.angle_alpha   90.00
_cell.angle_beta   90.00
_cell.angle_gamma   90.00
#
_symmetry.space_group_name_H-M   'P 1'
#
loop_
_entity.id
_entity.type
_entity.pdbx_description
1 polymer ?
#
loop_
_entity_poly.entity_id
_entity_poly.type
_entity_poly.pdbx_seq_one_letter_code
_entity_poly.pdbx_strand_id
1 'polypeptide(L)' 'MDNDIFQILSTSTFQNIINKDLIKKEQLNAATNLLIRMNIPFNLSFSQGTIDSPKTAQLSISINPSTEIQFTITFSE' A
#
# COMPACT_ATOMS: atom_id res chain seq x y z
N MET A 1 -6.51 -10.58 15.35
CA MET A 1 -5.67 -10.65 14.14
C MET A 1 -6.35 -9.93 12.98
N ASP A 2 -7.62 -10.19 12.64
CA ASP A 2 -8.32 -9.44 11.58
C ASP A 2 -8.61 -7.97 11.92
N ASN A 3 -8.99 -7.67 13.17
CA ASN A 3 -9.38 -6.32 13.59
C ASN A 3 -8.26 -5.28 13.43
N ASP A 4 -7.00 -5.67 13.58
CA ASP A 4 -5.86 -4.77 13.52
C ASP A 4 -5.66 -4.25 12.08
N ILE A 5 -5.84 -5.13 11.09
CA ILE A 5 -5.76 -4.77 9.68
C ILE A 5 -6.92 -3.84 9.29
N PHE A 6 -8.15 -4.13 9.73
CA PHE A 6 -9.28 -3.24 9.46
C PHE A 6 -9.12 -1.87 10.11
N GLN A 7 -8.54 -1.79 11.31
CA GLN A 7 -8.24 -0.50 11.95
C GLN A 7 -7.21 0.31 11.15
N ILE A 8 -6.20 -0.35 10.59
CA ILE A 8 -5.17 0.30 9.78
C ILE A 8 -5.73 0.78 8.45
N LEU A 9 -6.50 -0.05 7.76
CA LEU A 9 -7.19 0.34 6.53
C LEU A 9 -8.18 1.49 6.76
N SER A 10 -8.74 1.56 7.98
CA SER A 10 -9.63 2.62 8.41
C SER A 10 -8.90 3.89 8.85
N THR A 11 -7.57 3.87 9.00
CA THR A 11 -6.83 5.10 9.28
C THR A 11 -6.89 6.05 8.10
N SER A 12 -6.98 7.35 8.40
CA SER A 12 -7.01 8.42 7.41
C SER A 12 -5.81 8.37 6.45
N THR A 13 -4.66 7.80 6.87
CA THR A 13 -3.50 7.57 6.00
C THR A 13 -3.81 6.58 4.89
N PHE A 14 -4.38 5.41 5.21
CA PHE A 14 -4.76 4.42 4.21
C PHE A 14 -5.98 4.85 3.40
N GLN A 15 -6.96 5.51 4.01
CA GLN A 15 -8.09 6.04 3.24
C GLN A 15 -7.67 7.14 2.26
N ASN A 16 -6.68 7.99 2.61
CA ASN A 16 -6.13 8.97 1.67
C ASN A 16 -5.30 8.32 0.56
N ILE A 17 -4.64 7.20 0.85
CA ILE A 17 -3.97 6.36 -0.14
C ILE A 17 -5.00 5.75 -1.10
N ILE A 18 -6.10 5.20 -0.57
CA ILE A 18 -7.13 4.51 -1.35
C ILE A 18 -7.98 5.49 -2.18
N ASN A 19 -8.28 6.68 -1.66
CA ASN A 19 -9.18 7.65 -2.33
C ASN A 19 -8.47 8.65 -3.25
N LYS A 20 -7.13 8.70 -3.30
CA LYS A 20 -6.42 9.62 -4.19
C LYS A 20 -5.73 8.86 -5.31
N ASP A 21 -6.15 9.18 -6.53
CA ASP A 21 -5.55 8.76 -7.81
C ASP A 21 -4.03 8.95 -7.86
N LEU A 22 -3.50 9.86 -7.04
CA LEU A 22 -2.09 10.21 -6.96
C LEU A 22 -1.60 10.24 -5.51
N ILE A 23 -0.96 9.16 -5.11
CA ILE A 23 -0.28 9.05 -3.82
C ILE A 23 1.14 9.60 -3.97
N LYS A 24 1.48 10.58 -3.13
CA LYS A 24 2.87 11.05 -3.01
C LYS A 24 3.71 9.96 -2.35
N LYS A 25 4.95 9.75 -2.80
CA LYS A 25 5.91 8.77 -2.22
C LYS A 25 5.98 8.83 -0.68
N GLU A 26 5.83 10.01 -0.12
CA GLU A 26 5.79 10.27 1.33
C GLU A 26 4.65 9.53 2.05
N GLN A 27 3.46 9.46 1.45
CA GLN A 27 2.30 8.77 2.03
C GLN A 27 2.48 7.26 2.00
N LEU A 28 3.03 6.72 0.91
CA LEU A 28 3.41 5.30 0.83
C LEU A 28 4.41 4.96 1.93
N ASN A 29 5.48 5.75 2.09
CA ASN A 29 6.47 5.54 3.15
C ASN A 29 5.85 5.60 4.57
N ALA A 30 4.89 6.49 4.81
CA ALA A 30 4.19 6.57 6.08
C ALA A 30 3.36 5.30 6.35
N ALA A 31 2.65 4.80 5.34
CA ALA A 31 1.89 3.55 5.44
C ALA A 31 2.79 2.34 5.70
N THR A 32 3.90 2.21 4.97
CA THR A 32 4.87 1.12 5.17
C THR A 32 5.47 1.16 6.58
N ASN A 33 5.84 2.34 7.08
CA ASN A 33 6.35 2.50 8.44
C ASN A 33 5.33 2.11 9.52
N LEU A 34 4.04 2.38 9.30
CA LEU A 34 2.97 1.95 10.20
C LEU A 34 2.84 0.42 10.20
N LEU A 35 2.83 -0.21 9.02
CA LEU A 35 2.77 -1.67 8.90
C LEU A 35 3.95 -2.36 9.61
N ILE A 36 5.17 -1.82 9.46
CA ILE A 36 6.37 -2.30 10.17
C ILE A 36 6.18 -2.17 11.69
N ARG A 37 5.72 -1.02 12.18
CA ARG A 37 5.53 -0.79 13.63
C ARG A 37 4.49 -1.72 14.25
N MET A 38 3.47 -2.10 13.48
CA MET A 38 2.42 -3.01 13.93
C MET A 38 2.74 -4.48 13.68
N ASN A 39 3.94 -4.77 13.15
CA ASN A 39 4.41 -6.12 12.84
C ASN A 39 3.44 -6.90 11.92
N ILE A 40 2.91 -6.20 10.91
CA ILE A 40 1.99 -6.81 9.94
C ILE A 40 2.80 -7.22 8.70
N PRO A 41 2.64 -8.47 8.23
CA PRO A 41 3.30 -8.92 7.01
C PRO A 41 2.74 -8.19 5.79
N PHE A 42 3.63 -7.56 5.04
CA PHE A 42 3.31 -6.92 3.77
C PHE A 42 4.44 -7.18 2.76
N ASN A 43 4.11 -7.05 1.48
CA ASN A 43 5.02 -7.10 0.36
C ASN A 43 4.90 -5.79 -0.42
N LEU A 44 6.01 -5.12 -0.68
CA LEU A 44 6.04 -3.89 -1.46
C LEU A 44 6.96 -4.10 -2.66
N SER A 45 6.38 -4.09 -3.85
CA SER A 45 7.08 -4.26 -5.13
C SER A 45 7.03 -2.98 -5.94
N PHE A 46 8.17 -2.60 -6.54
CA PHE A 46 8.26 -1.41 -7.40
C PHE A 46 8.51 -1.85 -8.84
N SER A 47 7.68 -1.37 -9.76
CA SER A 47 7.91 -1.48 -11.19
C SER A 47 8.45 -0.16 -11.72
N GLN A 48 9.62 -0.22 -12.38
CA GLN A 48 10.33 0.97 -12.83
C GLN A 48 9.63 1.71 -13.99
N GLY A 49 8.52 1.18 -14.50
CA GLY A 49 7.84 1.70 -15.68
C GLY A 49 8.72 1.57 -16.93
N THR A 50 8.11 1.22 -18.05
CA THR A 50 8.76 1.25 -19.37
C THR A 50 8.16 2.38 -20.20
N ILE A 51 8.66 2.59 -21.41
CA ILE A 51 8.04 3.55 -22.36
C ILE A 51 6.52 3.29 -22.51
N ASP A 52 6.10 2.03 -22.41
CA ASP A 52 4.70 1.60 -22.54
C ASP A 52 3.98 1.35 -21.21
N SER A 53 4.64 1.49 -20.05
CA SER A 53 4.02 1.21 -18.75
C SER A 53 4.40 2.24 -17.69
N PRO A 54 3.42 2.79 -16.94
CA PRO A 54 3.72 3.80 -15.93
C PRO A 54 4.51 3.18 -14.77
N LYS A 55 5.32 4.02 -14.10
CA LYS A 55 5.97 3.67 -12.83
C LYS A 55 4.90 3.33 -11.82
N THR A 56 4.95 2.12 -11.25
CA THR A 56 3.96 1.67 -10.27
C THR A 56 4.62 1.10 -9.02
N ALA A 57 3.97 1.26 -7.88
CA ALA A 57 4.25 0.50 -6.67
C ALA A 57 3.04 -0.37 -6.34
N GLN A 58 3.30 -1.64 -6.04
CA GLN A 58 2.28 -2.57 -5.59
C GLN A 58 2.54 -2.94 -4.13
N LEU A 59 1.63 -2.54 -3.25
CA LEU A 59 1.64 -2.89 -1.84
C LEU A 59 0.61 -4.01 -1.62
N SER A 60 1.08 -5.19 -1.26
CA SER A 60 0.25 -6.32 -0.89
C SER A 60 0.33 -6.56 0.61
N ILE A 61 -0.81 -6.67 1.28
CA ILE A 61 -0.91 -6.96 2.70
C ILE A 61 -1.59 -8.32 2.84
N SER A 62 -0.85 -9.32 3.33
CA SER A 62 -1.38 -10.65 3.55
C SER A 62 -2.07 -10.69 4.92
N ILE A 63 -3.40 -10.75 4.93
CA ILE A 63 -4.18 -10.92 6.17
C ILE A 63 -4.07 -12.37 6.63
N ASN A 64 -4.24 -13.29 5.66
CA ASN A 64 -4.35 -14.73 5.85
C ASN A 64 -3.57 -15.43 4.72
N PRO A 65 -3.23 -16.72 4.85
CA PRO A 65 -2.66 -17.51 3.74
C PRO A 65 -3.52 -17.50 2.46
N SER A 66 -4.82 -17.25 2.60
CA SER A 66 -5.82 -17.23 1.53
C SER A 66 -6.37 -15.84 1.23
N THR A 67 -5.95 -14.79 1.92
CA THR A 67 -6.52 -13.44 1.77
C THR A 67 -5.42 -12.40 1.76
N GLU A 68 -5.31 -11.73 0.62
CA GLU A 68 -4.35 -10.65 0.38
C GLU A 68 -5.09 -9.41 -0.12
N ILE A 69 -4.75 -8.26 0.44
CA ILE A 69 -5.22 -6.96 -0.04
C ILE A 69 -4.11 -6.34 -0.85
N GLN A 70 -4.38 -5.99 -2.11
CA GLN A 70 -3.41 -5.39 -3.00
C GLN A 70 -3.79 -3.96 -3.35
N PHE A 71 -2.84 -3.06 -3.22
CA PHE A 71 -2.92 -1.67 -3.64
C PHE A 71 -1.93 -1.43 -4.77
N THR A 72 -2.44 -1.04 -5.94
CA THR A 72 -1.61 -0.61 -7.06
C THR A 72 -1.60 0.90 -7.13
N ILE A 73 -0.41 1.48 -7.02
CA ILE A 73 -0.18 2.91 -6.96
C ILE A 73 0.57 3.29 -8.21
N THR A 74 -0.03 4.16 -9.02
CA THR A 74 0.62 4.69 -10.22
C THR A 74 1.27 6.02 -9.88
N PHE A 75 2.56 6.15 -10.16
CA PHE A 75 3.24 7.43 -10.05
C PHE A 75 3.09 8.16 -11.39
N SER A 76 2.30 9.23 -11.43
CA SER A 76 2.43 10.21 -12.52
C SER A 76 3.66 11.08 -12.24
N GLU A 77 4.45 11.34 -13.29
CA GLU A 77 5.46 12.40 -13.26
C GLU A 77 4.81 13.79 -13.21
#